data_AF-A0A946VQE5-F1
#
_entry.id   AF-A0A946VQE5-F1
#
_cell.length_a   1.000
_cell.length_b   1.000
_cell.length_c   1.000
_cell.angle_alpha   90.00
_cell.angle_beta   90.00
_cell.angle_gamma   90.00
#
_symmetry.space_group_name_H-M   'P 1'
#
loop_
_entity.id
_entity.type
_entity.pdbx_description
1 polymer ?
#
loop_
_entity_poly.entity_id
_entity_poly.type
_entity_poly.pdbx_seq_one_letter_code
_entity_poly.pdbx_strand_id
1 'polypeptide(L)'
;LQYALGRAMTELARYGLTGVHDAGISAATVTAYKALLDENPFPVRINAMLAATDPANAANLAAGHFRSDDDSLNINSVKIAADGALGSRGAALIDDYSDMEGHRGLLLHDPQRLTALMTTAMNAGFQVNTHAIGDRANNVVLDNYAALIEATDSRHLRHRVEHAQVLTYEDILRFSELGVIPSMQTTHATSDKNMAEDRLGPIRIQGAYAWRKLLETGVRIANGSDFPVESPNPFYGLHAAITRQGQDNEPPGGWYPEERMTRIEALKSFTIDSAYAAHQEEFLGSLEPGKKADFILIDHDIMTVPANEIWQTEVLQTWVNGRRTH
;
A
#
# COMPACT_ATOMS: atom_id res chain seq x y z
N LEU A 1 7.37 -20.73 -11.20
CA LEU A 1 7.27 -19.54 -10.33
C LEU A 1 8.35 -18.50 -10.65
N GLN A 2 9.64 -18.86 -10.55
CA GLN A 2 10.76 -17.95 -10.88
C GLN A 2 10.61 -17.22 -12.21
N TYR A 3 10.28 -17.94 -13.30
CA TYR A 3 10.03 -17.32 -14.61
C TYR A 3 8.94 -16.24 -14.56
N ALA A 4 7.83 -16.48 -13.86
CA ALA A 4 6.75 -15.52 -13.75
C ALA A 4 7.16 -14.28 -12.94
N LEU A 5 7.87 -14.48 -11.82
CA LEU A 5 8.41 -13.39 -11.00
C LEU A 5 9.41 -12.55 -11.80
N GLY A 6 10.35 -13.19 -12.50
CA GLY A 6 11.32 -12.51 -13.35
C GLY A 6 10.64 -11.66 -14.44
N ARG A 7 9.65 -12.23 -15.14
CA ARG A 7 8.85 -11.51 -16.15
C ARG A 7 8.08 -10.34 -15.55
N ALA A 8 7.46 -10.52 -14.39
CA ALA A 8 6.75 -9.46 -13.69
C ALA A 8 7.71 -8.31 -13.32
N MET A 9 8.85 -8.61 -12.71
CA MET A 9 9.86 -7.61 -12.35
C MET A 9 10.37 -6.84 -13.57
N THR A 10 10.64 -7.51 -14.70
CA THR A 10 11.00 -6.82 -15.95
C THR A 10 9.90 -5.90 -16.46
N GLU A 11 8.63 -6.32 -16.38
CA GLU A 11 7.51 -5.49 -16.81
C GLU A 11 7.31 -4.28 -15.89
N LEU A 12 7.44 -4.45 -14.57
CA LEU A 12 7.36 -3.36 -13.59
C LEU A 12 8.44 -2.28 -13.85
N ALA A 13 9.65 -2.69 -14.22
CA ALA A 13 10.71 -1.75 -14.61
C ALA A 13 10.31 -0.89 -15.81
N ARG A 14 9.50 -1.40 -16.75
CA ARG A 14 9.02 -0.64 -17.91
C ARG A 14 8.04 0.48 -17.53
N TYR A 15 7.35 0.33 -16.40
CA TYR A 15 6.49 1.37 -15.82
C TYR A 15 7.24 2.36 -14.92
N GLY A 16 8.57 2.26 -14.82
CA GLY A 16 9.36 3.15 -13.97
C GLY A 16 9.38 2.79 -12.50
N LEU A 17 8.89 1.60 -12.12
CA LEU A 17 8.99 1.14 -10.75
C LEU A 17 10.42 0.67 -10.47
N THR A 18 11.08 1.28 -9.50
CA THR A 18 12.41 0.86 -9.02
C THR A 18 12.33 -0.08 -7.83
N GLY A 19 11.20 -0.12 -7.14
CA GLY A 19 10.90 -1.05 -6.07
C GLY A 19 9.39 -1.22 -5.83
N VAL A 20 8.99 -2.37 -5.32
CA VAL A 20 7.59 -2.69 -4.99
C VAL A 20 7.48 -3.44 -3.66
N HIS A 21 6.31 -3.34 -3.02
CA HIS A 21 5.98 -4.11 -1.83
C HIS A 21 5.08 -5.29 -2.22
N ASP A 22 5.62 -6.52 -2.22
CA ASP A 22 4.86 -7.70 -2.64
C ASP A 22 4.10 -8.31 -1.45
N ALA A 23 2.78 -8.17 -1.45
CA ALA A 23 1.95 -8.41 -0.28
C ALA A 23 1.43 -9.85 -0.20
N GLY A 24 1.70 -10.54 0.92
CA GLY A 24 1.09 -11.83 1.22
C GLY A 24 1.69 -12.99 0.43
N ILE A 25 3.02 -13.04 0.39
CA ILE A 25 3.74 -14.08 -0.35
C ILE A 25 3.77 -15.40 0.42
N SER A 26 3.70 -16.51 -0.32
CA SER A 26 3.82 -17.87 0.22
C SER A 26 5.28 -18.26 0.49
N ALA A 27 5.51 -19.31 1.27
CA ALA A 27 6.85 -19.88 1.44
C ALA A 27 7.49 -20.36 0.12
N ALA A 28 6.68 -20.80 -0.84
CA ALA A 28 7.15 -21.15 -2.18
C ALA A 28 7.66 -19.91 -2.94
N THR A 29 6.97 -18.77 -2.79
CA THR A 29 7.40 -17.48 -3.36
C THR A 29 8.68 -16.97 -2.70
N VAL A 30 8.82 -17.07 -1.37
CA VAL A 30 10.06 -16.76 -0.65
C VAL A 30 11.24 -17.57 -1.24
N THR A 31 11.05 -18.88 -1.40
CA THR A 31 12.08 -19.76 -1.96
C THR A 31 12.43 -19.37 -3.39
N ALA A 32 11.43 -19.04 -4.21
CA ALA A 32 11.64 -18.63 -5.60
C ALA A 32 12.40 -17.29 -5.71
N TYR A 33 12.08 -16.31 -4.85
CA TYR A 33 12.82 -15.04 -4.82
C TYR A 33 14.27 -15.25 -4.41
N LYS A 34 14.52 -16.04 -3.35
CA LYS A 34 15.89 -16.34 -2.90
C LYS A 34 16.70 -17.03 -4.00
N ALA A 35 16.12 -17.99 -4.71
CA ALA A 35 16.79 -18.64 -5.82
C ALA A 35 17.05 -17.69 -7.01
N LEU A 36 16.15 -16.75 -7.29
CA LEU A 36 16.37 -15.74 -8.35
C LEU A 36 17.52 -14.78 -8.03
N LEU A 37 17.74 -14.45 -6.74
CA LEU A 37 18.85 -13.58 -6.32
C LEU A 37 20.21 -14.18 -6.72
N ASP A 38 20.34 -15.50 -6.66
CA ASP A 38 21.58 -16.22 -6.99
C ASP A 38 21.85 -16.24 -8.50
N GLU A 39 20.81 -16.06 -9.33
CA GLU A 39 20.89 -16.18 -10.78
C GLU A 39 21.17 -14.83 -11.47
N ASN A 40 20.44 -13.78 -11.08
CA ASN A 40 20.49 -12.48 -11.76
C ASN A 40 20.18 -11.33 -10.78
N PRO A 41 20.75 -10.13 -11.00
CA PRO A 41 20.32 -8.94 -10.27
C PRO A 41 18.86 -8.63 -10.58
N PHE A 42 18.07 -8.28 -9.56
CA PHE A 42 16.67 -7.94 -9.79
C PHE A 42 16.55 -6.62 -10.56
N PRO A 43 15.66 -6.53 -11.57
CA PRO A 43 15.45 -5.29 -12.32
C PRO A 43 14.62 -4.25 -11.54
N VAL A 44 13.97 -4.68 -10.44
CA VAL A 44 13.26 -3.85 -9.45
C VAL A 44 13.47 -4.43 -8.05
N ARG A 45 13.49 -3.61 -7.00
CA ARG A 45 13.59 -4.09 -5.61
C ARG A 45 12.27 -4.69 -5.13
N ILE A 46 12.36 -5.70 -4.27
CA ILE A 46 11.21 -6.37 -3.68
C ILE A 46 11.27 -6.24 -2.15
N ASN A 47 10.27 -5.58 -1.56
CA ASN A 47 10.00 -5.65 -0.13
C ASN A 47 8.79 -6.56 0.11
N ALA A 48 9.02 -7.83 0.40
CA ALA A 48 7.96 -8.82 0.47
C ALA A 48 7.38 -8.96 1.88
N MET A 49 6.06 -9.17 1.94
CA MET A 49 5.30 -9.41 3.16
C MET A 49 4.86 -10.88 3.18
N LEU A 50 5.18 -11.61 4.25
CA LEU A 50 4.77 -13.01 4.39
C LEU A 50 3.25 -13.10 4.57
N ALA A 51 2.58 -14.07 3.94
CA ALA A 51 1.17 -14.34 4.22
C ALA A 51 1.00 -14.94 5.63
N ALA A 52 0.24 -14.27 6.50
CA ALA A 52 0.02 -14.74 7.87
C ALA A 52 -0.70 -16.10 7.95
N THR A 53 -1.48 -16.42 6.92
CA THR A 53 -2.27 -17.64 6.78
C THR A 53 -1.51 -18.77 6.07
N ASP A 54 -0.29 -18.52 5.57
CA ASP A 54 0.54 -19.57 4.99
C ASP A 54 0.88 -20.61 6.08
N PRO A 55 0.72 -21.92 5.82
CA PRO A 55 1.01 -22.96 6.81
C PRO A 55 2.45 -22.95 7.34
N ALA A 56 3.41 -22.45 6.55
CA ALA A 56 4.81 -22.32 6.92
C ALA A 56 5.14 -20.96 7.54
N ASN A 57 4.15 -20.07 7.76
CA ASN A 57 4.40 -18.74 8.31
C ASN A 57 5.10 -18.80 9.69
N ALA A 58 4.74 -19.75 10.56
CA ALA A 58 5.43 -19.92 11.85
C ALA A 58 6.93 -20.21 11.68
N ALA A 59 7.30 -21.02 10.69
CA ALA A 59 8.69 -21.32 10.37
C ALA A 59 9.41 -20.10 9.76
N ASN A 60 8.72 -19.33 8.91
CA ASN A 60 9.27 -18.10 8.34
C ASN A 60 9.51 -17.03 9.42
N LEU A 61 8.59 -16.87 10.37
CA LEU A 61 8.77 -15.97 11.52
C LEU A 61 9.94 -16.42 12.39
N ALA A 62 10.06 -17.72 12.66
CA ALA A 62 11.18 -18.28 13.43
C ALA A 62 12.54 -18.13 12.71
N ALA A 63 12.55 -18.10 11.38
CA ALA A 63 13.75 -17.82 10.59
C ALA A 63 14.20 -16.34 10.66
N GLY A 64 13.33 -15.45 11.14
CA GLY A 64 13.59 -14.02 11.27
C GLY A 64 13.55 -13.25 9.95
N HIS A 65 13.95 -11.98 10.01
CA HIS A 65 14.02 -11.12 8.83
C HIS A 65 15.07 -11.60 7.83
N PHE A 66 14.83 -11.33 6.55
CA PHE A 66 15.79 -11.57 5.48
C PHE A 66 16.05 -10.28 4.71
N ARG A 67 17.31 -10.01 4.38
CA ARG A 67 17.75 -8.89 3.55
C ARG A 67 18.92 -9.37 2.68
N SER A 68 18.84 -9.16 1.37
CA SER A 68 19.95 -9.48 0.46
C SER A 68 21.07 -8.45 0.58
N ASP A 69 22.31 -8.85 0.27
CA ASP A 69 23.50 -7.99 0.39
C ASP A 69 23.42 -6.69 -0.44
N ASP A 70 22.70 -6.73 -1.57
CA ASP A 70 22.51 -5.59 -2.47
C ASP A 70 21.21 -4.79 -2.21
N ASP A 71 20.47 -5.17 -1.17
CA ASP A 71 19.18 -4.61 -0.78
C ASP A 71 18.08 -4.74 -1.86
N SER A 72 18.21 -5.71 -2.77
CA SER A 72 17.21 -5.96 -3.82
C SER A 72 16.04 -6.83 -3.34
N LEU A 73 16.22 -7.63 -2.28
CA LEU A 73 15.14 -8.36 -1.61
C LEU A 73 15.17 -8.12 -0.11
N ASN A 74 14.03 -7.74 0.46
CA ASN A 74 13.81 -7.58 1.89
C ASN A 74 12.52 -8.30 2.30
N ILE A 75 12.55 -8.97 3.46
CA ILE A 75 11.41 -9.67 4.06
C ILE A 75 11.43 -9.35 5.56
N ASN A 76 10.58 -8.41 5.96
CA ASN A 76 10.52 -7.89 7.32
C ASN A 76 9.08 -7.62 7.81
N SER A 77 8.08 -8.08 7.04
CA SER A 77 6.69 -7.79 7.32
C SER A 77 5.78 -8.98 7.04
N VAL A 78 4.57 -8.93 7.60
CA VAL A 78 3.51 -9.93 7.45
C VAL A 78 2.24 -9.24 6.95
N LYS A 79 1.60 -9.82 5.94
CA LYS A 79 0.28 -9.41 5.43
C LYS A 79 -0.83 -10.24 6.08
N ILE A 80 -1.83 -9.54 6.61
CA ILE A 80 -3.10 -10.11 7.13
C ILE A 80 -4.25 -9.46 6.35
N ALA A 81 -5.35 -10.19 6.13
CA ALA A 81 -6.58 -9.63 5.60
C ALA A 81 -7.70 -9.67 6.63
N ALA A 82 -8.24 -8.51 7.01
CA ALA A 82 -9.30 -8.41 8.01
C ALA A 82 -10.70 -8.57 7.39
N ASP A 83 -10.93 -8.06 6.18
CA ASP A 83 -12.23 -8.08 5.50
C ASP A 83 -12.09 -8.23 3.97
N GLY A 84 -13.23 -8.18 3.25
CA GLY A 84 -13.28 -8.21 1.79
C GLY A 84 -13.13 -6.84 1.14
N ALA A 85 -13.73 -6.68 -0.04
CA ALA A 85 -13.71 -5.44 -0.82
C ALA A 85 -15.08 -4.74 -0.84
N LEU A 86 -15.08 -3.42 -1.04
CA LEU A 86 -16.32 -2.62 -1.08
C LEU A 86 -17.21 -3.03 -2.26
N GLY A 87 -16.63 -3.23 -3.45
CA GLY A 87 -17.36 -3.58 -4.67
C GLY A 87 -18.18 -4.87 -4.58
N SER A 88 -17.61 -5.91 -3.96
CA SER A 88 -18.28 -7.20 -3.73
C SER A 88 -19.22 -7.21 -2.52
N ARG A 89 -19.33 -6.07 -1.82
CA ARG A 89 -19.95 -5.95 -0.49
C ARG A 89 -19.33 -6.88 0.56
N GLY A 90 -18.05 -7.21 0.39
CA GLY A 90 -17.29 -8.04 1.32
C GLY A 90 -16.63 -7.24 2.45
N ALA A 91 -16.40 -5.94 2.24
CA ALA A 91 -15.84 -5.07 3.27
C ALA A 91 -16.76 -5.00 4.49
N ALA A 92 -16.18 -5.11 5.69
CA ALA A 92 -16.95 -5.18 6.92
C ALA A 92 -17.35 -3.78 7.36
N LEU A 93 -18.65 -3.48 7.33
CA LEU A 93 -19.20 -2.17 7.71
C LEU A 93 -19.83 -2.18 9.12
N ILE A 94 -19.87 -1.02 9.77
CA ILE A 94 -20.56 -0.82 11.05
C ILE A 94 -22.08 -0.91 10.81
N ASP A 95 -22.57 -0.14 9.85
CA ASP A 95 -23.96 -0.10 9.41
C ASP A 95 -24.14 -0.86 8.08
N ASP A 96 -25.38 -1.20 7.76
CA ASP A 96 -25.72 -1.91 6.53
C ASP A 96 -25.22 -1.18 5.28
N TYR A 97 -24.90 -1.91 4.22
CA TYR A 97 -24.68 -1.32 2.90
C TYR A 97 -25.93 -0.54 2.48
N SER A 98 -25.76 0.71 2.02
CA SER A 98 -26.88 1.60 1.71
C SER A 98 -27.76 1.09 0.56
N ASP A 99 -27.20 0.24 -0.29
CA ASP A 99 -27.90 -0.42 -1.39
C ASP A 99 -28.26 -1.89 -1.12
N MET A 100 -28.06 -2.38 0.12
CA MET A 100 -28.36 -3.75 0.52
C MET A 100 -28.63 -3.82 2.02
N GLU A 101 -29.87 -3.54 2.40
CA GLU A 101 -30.36 -3.63 3.78
C GLU A 101 -30.11 -5.04 4.38
N GLY A 102 -29.73 -5.08 5.65
CA GLY A 102 -29.40 -6.30 6.39
C GLY A 102 -28.01 -6.88 6.09
N HIS A 103 -27.24 -6.29 5.18
CA HIS A 103 -25.90 -6.78 4.82
C HIS A 103 -24.82 -5.81 5.29
N ARG A 104 -23.81 -6.31 6.01
CA ARG A 104 -22.68 -5.52 6.57
C ARG A 104 -21.31 -6.03 6.14
N GLY A 105 -21.25 -6.89 5.12
CA GLY A 105 -20.02 -7.61 4.78
C GLY A 105 -19.55 -8.52 5.91
N LEU A 106 -18.26 -8.89 5.92
CA LEU A 106 -17.74 -9.85 6.87
C LEU A 106 -16.26 -9.63 7.21
N LEU A 107 -15.92 -9.93 8.47
CA LEU A 107 -14.53 -10.14 8.84
C LEU A 107 -14.09 -11.53 8.37
N LEU A 108 -12.93 -11.63 7.73
CA LEU A 108 -12.36 -12.88 7.23
C LEU A 108 -11.85 -13.80 8.35
N HIS A 109 -11.63 -13.21 9.52
CA HIS A 109 -11.20 -13.89 10.73
C HIS A 109 -12.14 -13.51 11.87
N ASP A 110 -12.46 -14.47 12.73
CA ASP A 110 -13.06 -14.10 14.01
C ASP A 110 -12.06 -13.23 14.82
N PRO A 111 -12.56 -12.42 15.78
CA PRO A 111 -11.71 -11.49 16.53
C PRO A 111 -10.52 -12.14 17.23
N GLN A 112 -10.69 -13.36 17.76
CA GLN A 112 -9.64 -14.08 18.49
C GLN A 112 -8.53 -14.52 17.52
N ARG A 113 -8.92 -15.02 16.35
CA ARG A 113 -7.98 -15.43 15.31
C ARG A 113 -7.21 -14.24 14.75
N LEU A 114 -7.88 -13.11 14.47
CA LEU A 114 -7.21 -11.90 13.99
C LEU A 114 -6.16 -11.41 15.01
N THR A 115 -6.57 -11.28 16.28
CA THR A 115 -5.68 -10.87 17.38
C THR A 115 -4.48 -11.83 17.48
N ALA A 116 -4.70 -13.14 17.40
CA ALA A 116 -3.64 -14.13 17.49
C ALA A 116 -2.64 -14.04 16.34
N LEU A 117 -3.11 -13.81 15.10
CA LEU A 117 -2.24 -13.62 13.93
C LEU A 117 -1.35 -12.38 14.09
N MET A 118 -1.95 -11.24 14.49
CA MET A 118 -1.23 -9.99 14.72
C MET A 118 -0.22 -10.15 15.86
N THR A 119 -0.65 -10.68 17.00
CA THR A 119 0.19 -10.92 18.18
C THR A 119 1.40 -11.79 17.85
N THR A 120 1.21 -12.86 17.08
CA THR A 120 2.29 -13.79 16.71
C THR A 120 3.37 -13.09 15.87
N ALA A 121 2.96 -12.31 14.87
CA ALA A 121 3.89 -11.60 14.00
C ALA A 121 4.59 -10.43 14.72
N MET A 122 3.84 -9.66 15.53
CA MET A 122 4.40 -8.54 16.30
C MET A 122 5.42 -9.02 17.35
N ASN A 123 5.13 -10.09 18.09
CA ASN A 123 6.09 -10.70 19.03
C ASN A 123 7.34 -11.28 18.33
N ALA A 124 7.23 -11.66 17.06
CA ALA A 124 8.37 -12.09 16.26
C ALA A 124 9.20 -10.92 15.70
N GLY A 125 8.82 -9.67 16.00
CA GLY A 125 9.52 -8.46 15.56
C GLY A 125 9.19 -8.01 14.13
N PHE A 126 8.16 -8.59 13.49
CA PHE A 126 7.78 -8.25 12.12
C PHE A 126 6.78 -7.08 12.10
N GLN A 127 6.91 -6.21 11.09
CA GLN A 127 5.88 -5.23 10.79
C GLN A 127 4.62 -5.95 10.30
N VAL A 128 3.52 -5.79 11.03
CA VAL A 128 2.19 -6.25 10.57
C VAL A 128 1.54 -5.20 9.66
N ASN A 129 1.13 -5.66 8.48
CA ASN A 129 0.45 -4.89 7.45
C ASN A 129 -0.91 -5.54 7.21
N THR A 130 -2.00 -4.87 7.61
CA THR A 130 -3.32 -5.48 7.64
C THR A 130 -4.24 -4.81 6.64
N HIS A 131 -4.80 -5.58 5.69
CA HIS A 131 -5.88 -5.12 4.82
C HIS A 131 -7.13 -4.85 5.66
N ALA A 132 -7.66 -3.63 5.53
CA ALA A 132 -8.96 -3.25 6.06
C ALA A 132 -9.62 -2.19 5.16
N ILE A 133 -10.75 -2.55 4.55
CA ILE A 133 -11.50 -1.63 3.67
C ILE A 133 -12.65 -0.99 4.40
N GLY A 134 -13.52 -1.76 5.05
CA GLY A 134 -14.71 -1.24 5.71
C GLY A 134 -14.40 -0.54 7.04
N ASP A 135 -15.27 0.37 7.48
CA ASP A 135 -15.11 1.12 8.73
C ASP A 135 -15.04 0.20 9.97
N ARG A 136 -15.86 -0.86 10.02
CA ARG A 136 -15.78 -1.86 11.10
C ARG A 136 -14.46 -2.64 11.05
N ALA A 137 -13.95 -2.97 9.86
CA ALA A 137 -12.65 -3.64 9.76
C ALA A 137 -11.51 -2.74 10.24
N ASN A 138 -11.50 -1.48 9.81
CA ASN A 138 -10.51 -0.49 10.24
C ASN A 138 -10.54 -0.30 11.76
N ASN A 139 -11.73 -0.15 12.34
CA ASN A 139 -11.92 -0.01 13.78
C ASN A 139 -11.31 -1.19 14.56
N VAL A 140 -11.65 -2.43 14.16
CA VAL A 140 -11.12 -3.65 14.80
C VAL A 140 -9.60 -3.77 14.66
N VAL A 141 -9.05 -3.42 13.50
CA VAL A 141 -7.60 -3.47 13.26
C VAL A 141 -6.87 -2.42 14.09
N LEU A 142 -7.39 -1.20 14.15
CA LEU A 142 -6.82 -0.13 14.97
C LEU A 142 -6.93 -0.43 16.47
N ASP A 143 -8.00 -1.09 16.92
CA ASP A 143 -8.13 -1.57 18.31
C ASP A 143 -7.04 -2.59 18.65
N ASN A 144 -6.78 -3.53 17.73
CA ASN A 144 -5.69 -4.48 17.88
C ASN A 144 -4.33 -3.78 17.90
N TYR A 145 -4.09 -2.83 17.00
CA TYR A 145 -2.83 -2.08 17.02
C TYR A 145 -2.67 -1.29 18.31
N ALA A 146 -3.70 -0.61 18.81
CA ALA A 146 -3.64 0.12 20.07
C ALA A 146 -3.19 -0.78 21.23
N ALA A 147 -3.81 -1.95 21.38
CA ALA A 147 -3.45 -2.89 22.45
C ALA A 147 -2.08 -3.56 22.24
N LEU A 148 -1.80 -4.01 21.02
CA LEU A 148 -0.62 -4.84 20.74
C LEU A 148 0.66 -4.02 20.59
N ILE A 149 0.60 -2.78 20.11
CA ILE A 149 1.76 -1.89 20.03
C ILE A 149 2.34 -1.66 21.43
N GLU A 150 1.47 -1.41 22.42
CA GLU A 150 1.88 -1.28 23.82
C GLU A 150 2.40 -2.61 24.36
N ALA A 151 1.67 -3.70 24.16
CA ALA A 151 2.02 -5.01 24.71
C ALA A 151 3.33 -5.60 24.16
N THR A 152 3.76 -5.17 22.96
CA THR A 152 4.95 -5.71 22.26
C THR A 152 6.05 -4.68 22.06
N ASP A 153 5.90 -3.45 22.58
CA ASP A 153 6.82 -2.32 22.39
C ASP A 153 7.20 -2.09 20.91
N SER A 154 6.22 -2.22 20.01
CA SER A 154 6.47 -2.34 18.56
C SER A 154 6.13 -1.09 17.77
N ARG A 155 5.88 0.06 18.44
CA ARG A 155 5.51 1.32 17.76
C ARG A 155 6.51 1.70 16.67
N HIS A 156 7.79 1.43 16.93
CA HIS A 156 8.89 1.70 16.02
C HIS A 156 8.83 0.87 14.71
N LEU A 157 8.06 -0.23 14.66
CA LEU A 157 7.86 -1.05 13.46
C LEU A 157 6.94 -0.39 12.44
N ARG A 158 6.22 0.69 12.80
CA ARG A 158 5.36 1.47 11.90
C ARG A 158 4.33 0.57 11.18
N HIS A 159 3.51 -0.15 11.94
CA HIS A 159 2.48 -1.03 11.38
C HIS A 159 1.60 -0.33 10.36
N ARG A 160 1.04 -1.09 9.42
CA ARG A 160 0.27 -0.53 8.30
C ARG A 160 -1.17 -1.02 8.29
N VAL A 161 -2.05 -0.13 7.88
CA VAL A 161 -3.35 -0.54 7.36
C VAL A 161 -3.28 -0.42 5.84
N GLU A 162 -3.44 -1.54 5.15
CA GLU A 162 -3.56 -1.56 3.69
C GLU A 162 -4.99 -1.18 3.31
N HIS A 163 -5.11 -0.33 2.29
CA HIS A 163 -6.32 0.35 1.81
C HIS A 163 -6.77 1.50 2.70
N ALA A 164 -7.05 1.25 3.99
CA ALA A 164 -7.61 2.25 4.91
C ALA A 164 -8.79 3.01 4.26
N GLN A 165 -9.64 2.27 3.54
CA GLN A 165 -10.45 2.84 2.46
C GLN A 165 -11.67 3.59 2.97
N VAL A 166 -12.39 3.03 3.94
CA VAL A 166 -13.56 3.64 4.59
C VAL A 166 -13.24 3.80 6.07
N LEU A 167 -13.11 5.04 6.52
CA LEU A 167 -12.73 5.37 7.89
C LEU A 167 -13.84 6.15 8.58
N THR A 168 -14.01 5.94 9.87
CA THR A 168 -14.69 6.93 10.70
C THR A 168 -13.76 8.13 10.95
N TYR A 169 -14.32 9.28 11.33
CA TYR A 169 -13.51 10.44 11.72
C TYR A 169 -12.59 10.15 12.90
N GLU A 170 -13.02 9.28 13.82
CA GLU A 170 -12.20 8.82 14.95
C GLU A 170 -11.02 7.98 14.46
N ASP A 171 -11.26 7.03 13.55
CA ASP A 171 -10.20 6.19 12.98
C ASP A 171 -9.09 7.02 12.30
N ILE A 172 -9.44 8.11 11.62
CA ILE A 172 -8.48 9.03 10.98
C ILE A 172 -7.47 9.57 12.00
N LEU A 173 -7.92 10.00 13.18
CA LEU A 173 -7.05 10.53 14.24
C LEU A 173 -6.13 9.45 14.82
N ARG A 174 -6.66 8.23 14.97
CA ARG A 174 -5.96 7.09 15.57
C ARG A 174 -4.71 6.68 14.79
N PHE A 175 -4.66 6.88 13.47
CA PHE A 175 -3.44 6.63 12.69
C PHE A 175 -2.23 7.41 13.23
N SER A 176 -2.41 8.71 13.50
CA SER A 176 -1.34 9.57 14.04
C SER A 176 -1.00 9.21 15.48
N GLU A 177 -2.02 9.01 16.32
CA GLU A 177 -1.87 8.64 17.72
C GLU A 177 -1.10 7.33 17.92
N LEU A 178 -1.34 6.34 17.06
CA LEU A 178 -0.69 5.03 17.12
C LEU A 178 0.63 4.97 16.35
N GLY A 179 0.91 5.94 15.46
CA GLY A 179 2.05 5.87 14.55
C GLY A 179 1.90 4.79 13.47
N VAL A 180 0.66 4.49 13.10
CA VAL A 180 0.30 3.52 12.06
C VAL A 180 0.25 4.23 10.71
N ILE A 181 0.72 3.57 9.66
CA ILE A 181 0.77 4.12 8.31
C ILE A 181 -0.45 3.66 7.51
N PRO A 182 -1.28 4.58 6.99
CA PRO A 182 -2.25 4.25 5.95
C PRO A 182 -1.53 4.01 4.62
N SER A 183 -1.64 2.79 4.09
CA SER A 183 -1.11 2.40 2.78
C SER A 183 -2.24 2.31 1.77
N MET A 184 -2.45 3.38 1.00
CA MET A 184 -3.67 3.63 0.23
C MET A 184 -3.42 3.63 -1.28
N GLN A 185 -4.42 3.29 -2.07
CA GLN A 185 -4.33 3.24 -3.53
C GLN A 185 -5.15 4.37 -4.15
N THR A 186 -4.51 5.34 -4.80
CA THR A 186 -5.23 6.50 -5.33
C THR A 186 -6.11 6.18 -6.53
N THR A 187 -5.74 5.18 -7.33
CA THR A 187 -6.55 4.69 -8.45
C THR A 187 -7.86 4.06 -8.00
N HIS A 188 -7.92 3.43 -6.82
CA HIS A 188 -9.17 2.85 -6.29
C HIS A 188 -10.25 3.93 -6.15
N ALA A 189 -9.92 5.15 -5.71
CA ALA A 189 -10.90 6.23 -5.60
C ALA A 189 -11.56 6.53 -6.96
N THR A 190 -10.79 6.52 -8.04
CA THR A 190 -11.28 6.86 -9.38
C THR A 190 -12.01 5.70 -10.04
N SER A 191 -11.63 4.45 -9.74
CA SER A 191 -12.31 3.24 -10.20
C SER A 191 -13.63 3.01 -9.47
N ASP A 192 -13.66 3.27 -8.16
CA ASP A 192 -14.82 3.05 -7.30
C ASP A 192 -15.83 4.20 -7.32
N LYS A 193 -15.50 5.38 -7.89
CA LYS A 193 -16.32 6.61 -7.85
C LYS A 193 -17.79 6.41 -8.27
N ASN A 194 -18.04 5.46 -9.18
CA ASN A 194 -19.37 5.16 -9.72
C ASN A 194 -20.18 4.17 -8.87
N MET A 195 -19.64 3.70 -7.75
CA MET A 195 -20.22 2.62 -6.94
C MET A 195 -20.12 2.90 -5.44
N ALA A 196 -19.05 3.55 -4.98
CA ALA A 196 -18.77 3.73 -3.56
C ALA A 196 -19.89 4.47 -2.82
N GLU A 197 -20.46 5.53 -3.42
CA GLU A 197 -21.55 6.28 -2.78
C GLU A 197 -22.85 5.48 -2.71
N ASP A 198 -23.15 4.64 -3.70
CA ASP A 198 -24.30 3.72 -3.61
C ASP A 198 -24.15 2.74 -2.45
N ARG A 199 -22.92 2.29 -2.16
CA ARG A 199 -22.66 1.35 -1.05
C ARG A 199 -22.66 2.04 0.30
N LEU A 200 -22.08 3.23 0.41
CA LEU A 200 -21.81 3.88 1.70
C LEU A 200 -22.87 4.94 2.07
N GLY A 201 -23.55 5.49 1.08
CA GLY A 201 -24.47 6.61 1.24
C GLY A 201 -23.73 7.93 1.50
N PRO A 202 -24.46 9.05 1.47
CA PRO A 202 -23.88 10.39 1.41
C PRO A 202 -23.12 10.82 2.67
N ILE A 203 -23.33 10.12 3.80
CA ILE A 203 -22.69 10.43 5.08
C ILE A 203 -21.36 9.67 5.23
N ARG A 204 -21.36 8.34 5.05
CA ARG A 204 -20.16 7.52 5.29
C ARG A 204 -19.11 7.67 4.20
N ILE A 205 -19.52 8.02 2.97
CA ILE A 205 -18.59 8.30 1.87
C ILE A 205 -17.60 9.45 2.20
N GLN A 206 -17.97 10.37 3.09
CA GLN A 206 -17.12 11.49 3.52
C GLN A 206 -15.84 11.05 4.27
N GLY A 207 -15.87 9.85 4.86
CA GLY A 207 -14.72 9.20 5.49
C GLY A 207 -13.97 8.24 4.58
N ALA A 208 -14.41 8.07 3.32
CA ALA A 208 -13.77 7.18 2.37
C ALA A 208 -12.73 7.90 1.50
N TYR A 209 -11.62 7.23 1.19
CA TYR A 209 -10.51 7.78 0.39
C TYR A 209 -10.02 9.15 0.92
N ALA A 210 -9.99 9.30 2.25
CA ALA A 210 -9.84 10.56 2.99
C ALA A 210 -8.36 10.99 3.15
N TRP A 211 -7.64 11.12 2.03
CA TRP A 211 -6.21 11.40 2.01
C TRP A 211 -5.83 12.75 2.64
N ARG A 212 -6.57 13.83 2.35
CA ARG A 212 -6.30 15.15 2.92
C ARG A 212 -6.49 15.12 4.43
N LYS A 213 -7.61 14.55 4.88
CA LYS A 213 -7.91 14.43 6.32
C LYS A 213 -6.81 13.66 7.05
N LEU A 214 -6.32 12.55 6.48
CA LEU A 214 -5.19 11.80 7.04
C LEU A 214 -3.91 12.64 7.05
N LEU A 215 -3.52 13.27 5.94
CA LEU A 215 -2.32 14.11 5.86
C LEU A 215 -2.34 15.26 6.87
N GLU A 216 -3.51 15.85 7.13
CA GLU A 216 -3.69 16.92 8.12
C GLU A 216 -3.41 16.47 9.57
N THR A 217 -3.51 15.17 9.87
CA THR A 217 -3.10 14.61 11.17
C THR A 217 -1.58 14.45 11.32
N GLY A 218 -0.81 14.72 10.26
CA GLY A 218 0.65 14.58 10.22
C GLY A 218 1.15 13.18 9.88
N VAL A 219 0.27 12.23 9.55
CA VAL A 219 0.70 10.90 9.10
C VAL A 219 1.29 10.94 7.70
N ARG A 220 2.17 9.98 7.42
CA ARG A 220 2.66 9.70 6.07
C ARG A 220 1.74 8.68 5.42
N ILE A 221 1.35 8.93 4.17
CA ILE A 221 0.62 7.95 3.35
C ILE A 221 1.65 7.23 2.46
N ALA A 222 1.65 5.91 2.51
CA ALA A 222 2.34 5.10 1.51
C ALA A 222 1.37 4.80 0.37
N ASN A 223 1.76 5.09 -0.87
CA ASN A 223 0.89 4.90 -2.02
C ASN A 223 1.31 3.69 -2.85
N GLY A 224 0.36 3.13 -3.59
CA GLY A 224 0.56 1.99 -4.47
C GLY A 224 -0.66 1.74 -5.33
N SER A 225 -0.61 0.73 -6.19
CA SER A 225 -1.74 0.40 -7.08
C SER A 225 -2.47 -0.88 -6.71
N ASP A 226 -1.94 -1.72 -5.81
CA ASP A 226 -2.50 -3.07 -5.57
C ASP A 226 -2.59 -3.89 -6.87
N PHE A 227 -1.60 -3.74 -7.76
CA PHE A 227 -1.55 -4.52 -8.99
C PHE A 227 -1.58 -6.03 -8.67
N PRO A 228 -2.26 -6.86 -9.49
CA PRO A 228 -2.86 -6.50 -10.79
C PRO A 228 -4.34 -6.04 -10.71
N VAL A 229 -4.87 -5.69 -9.53
CA VAL A 229 -6.24 -5.15 -9.42
C VAL A 229 -6.35 -3.85 -10.23
N GLU A 230 -5.40 -2.94 -10.00
CA GLU A 230 -5.19 -1.77 -10.86
C GLU A 230 -3.89 -1.90 -11.68
N SER A 231 -3.75 -1.03 -12.67
CA SER A 231 -2.51 -0.91 -13.43
C SER A 231 -1.32 -0.56 -12.53
N PRO A 232 -0.12 -1.14 -12.77
CA PRO A 232 1.10 -0.78 -12.05
C PRO A 232 1.68 0.58 -12.46
N ASN A 233 1.12 1.26 -13.47
CA ASN A 233 1.64 2.55 -13.93
C ASN A 233 1.47 3.64 -12.84
N PRO A 234 2.58 4.16 -12.26
CA PRO A 234 2.51 5.11 -11.15
C PRO A 234 1.91 6.46 -11.57
N PHE A 235 1.98 6.83 -12.85
CA PHE A 235 1.43 8.09 -13.33
C PHE A 235 -0.10 8.13 -13.31
N TYR A 236 -0.76 6.97 -13.37
CA TYR A 236 -2.20 6.88 -13.14
C TYR A 236 -2.53 7.18 -11.68
N GLY A 237 -1.74 6.63 -10.75
CA GLY A 237 -1.86 6.92 -9.33
C GLY A 237 -1.55 8.37 -8.97
N LEU A 238 -0.48 8.95 -9.53
CA LEU A 238 -0.12 10.36 -9.34
C LEU A 238 -1.22 11.29 -9.88
N HIS A 239 -1.72 11.02 -11.08
CA HIS A 239 -2.83 11.76 -11.66
C HIS A 239 -4.08 11.67 -10.77
N ALA A 240 -4.49 10.48 -10.34
CA ALA A 240 -5.64 10.29 -9.46
C ALA A 240 -5.46 10.99 -8.10
N ALA A 241 -4.25 10.99 -7.53
CA ALA A 241 -3.94 11.65 -6.27
C ALA A 241 -4.14 13.18 -6.33
N ILE A 242 -3.68 13.78 -7.44
CA ILE A 242 -3.65 15.23 -7.63
C ILE A 242 -4.98 15.77 -8.14
N THR A 243 -5.63 15.02 -9.04
CA THR A 243 -6.82 15.49 -9.75
C THR A 243 -8.11 14.94 -9.17
N ARG A 244 -8.08 13.78 -8.51
CA ARG A 244 -9.26 12.98 -8.16
C ARG A 244 -10.09 12.57 -9.38
N GLN A 245 -9.43 12.35 -10.52
CA GLN A 245 -10.04 11.98 -11.79
C GLN A 245 -9.35 10.73 -12.36
N GLY A 246 -10.07 9.96 -13.17
CA GLY A 246 -9.47 8.86 -13.95
C GLY A 246 -8.76 9.40 -15.20
N GLN A 247 -8.23 8.50 -16.04
CA GLN A 247 -7.56 8.89 -17.31
C GLN A 247 -8.49 9.60 -18.30
N ASP A 248 -9.81 9.46 -18.13
CA ASP A 248 -10.84 10.21 -18.84
C ASP A 248 -10.98 11.67 -18.37
N ASN A 249 -10.26 12.06 -17.31
CA ASN A 249 -10.36 13.33 -16.63
C ASN A 249 -11.78 13.64 -16.10
N GLU A 250 -12.54 12.60 -15.74
CA GLU A 250 -13.88 12.75 -15.17
C GLU A 250 -13.93 12.41 -13.66
N PRO A 251 -14.86 13.00 -12.88
CA PRO A 251 -15.76 14.09 -13.25
C PRO A 251 -15.01 15.44 -13.35
N PRO A 252 -15.56 16.49 -13.98
CA PRO A 252 -14.89 17.78 -14.07
C PRO A 252 -14.71 18.35 -12.66
N GLY A 253 -13.49 18.77 -12.35
CA GLY A 253 -13.18 19.27 -11.01
C GLY A 253 -12.96 18.17 -9.97
N GLY A 254 -12.96 16.88 -10.33
CA GLY A 254 -12.55 15.75 -9.48
C GLY A 254 -13.61 15.26 -8.50
N TRP A 255 -13.53 13.98 -8.12
CA TRP A 255 -14.43 13.35 -7.16
C TRP A 255 -13.95 13.56 -5.72
N TYR A 256 -14.72 14.29 -4.90
CA TYR A 256 -14.29 14.79 -3.57
C TYR A 256 -12.95 15.57 -3.66
N PRO A 257 -12.92 16.72 -4.35
CA PRO A 257 -11.70 17.47 -4.65
C PRO A 257 -10.95 18.02 -3.42
N GLU A 258 -11.63 18.16 -2.29
CA GLU A 258 -11.03 18.50 -1.00
C GLU A 258 -10.05 17.44 -0.50
N GLU A 259 -10.17 16.19 -0.96
CA GLU A 259 -9.24 15.09 -0.64
C GLU A 259 -7.99 15.03 -1.51
N ARG A 260 -7.77 16.03 -2.36
CA ARG A 260 -6.60 16.08 -3.24
C ARG A 260 -5.29 16.18 -2.47
N MET A 261 -4.29 15.51 -3.02
CA MET A 261 -2.89 15.75 -2.70
C MET A 261 -2.34 16.88 -3.58
N THR A 262 -1.40 17.66 -3.05
CA THR A 262 -0.50 18.48 -3.87
C THR A 262 0.45 17.59 -4.65
N ARG A 263 1.10 18.13 -5.69
CA ARG A 263 2.11 17.37 -6.47
C ARG A 263 3.23 16.83 -5.60
N ILE A 264 3.70 17.61 -4.64
CA ILE A 264 4.78 17.22 -3.73
C ILE A 264 4.34 16.10 -2.80
N GLU A 265 3.14 16.21 -2.20
CA GLU A 265 2.59 15.14 -1.36
C GLU A 265 2.39 13.85 -2.17
N ALA A 266 1.83 13.95 -3.38
CA ALA A 266 1.65 12.80 -4.26
C ALA A 266 2.99 12.15 -4.61
N LEU A 267 3.99 12.92 -5.05
CA LEU A 267 5.32 12.40 -5.37
C LEU A 267 5.98 11.72 -4.17
N LYS A 268 5.93 12.34 -2.98
CA LYS A 268 6.48 11.76 -1.75
C LYS A 268 5.78 10.44 -1.39
N SER A 269 4.45 10.39 -1.53
CA SER A 269 3.65 9.18 -1.24
C SER A 269 4.04 7.97 -2.10
N PHE A 270 4.54 8.18 -3.32
CA PHE A 270 5.04 7.12 -4.21
C PHE A 270 6.55 6.85 -4.08
N THR A 271 7.28 7.67 -3.32
CA THR A 271 8.75 7.61 -3.22
C THR A 271 9.21 7.49 -1.78
N ILE A 272 9.59 8.60 -1.15
CA ILE A 272 10.20 8.61 0.18
C ILE A 272 9.26 8.14 1.29
N ASP A 273 7.95 8.38 1.20
CA ASP A 273 7.00 7.95 2.23
C ASP A 273 6.69 6.44 2.10
N SER A 274 6.70 5.89 0.87
CA SER A 274 6.67 4.43 0.66
C SER A 274 7.97 3.76 1.15
N ALA A 275 9.13 4.37 0.90
CA ALA A 275 10.39 3.89 1.47
C ALA A 275 10.38 3.93 3.01
N TYR A 276 9.84 4.99 3.61
CA TYR A 276 9.65 5.12 5.06
C TYR A 276 8.74 4.02 5.62
N ALA A 277 7.65 3.68 4.92
CA ALA A 277 6.75 2.61 5.30
C ALA A 277 7.41 1.22 5.28
N ALA A 278 8.49 1.06 4.53
CA ALA A 278 9.28 -0.18 4.44
C ALA A 278 10.56 -0.18 5.32
N HIS A 279 10.85 0.91 6.05
CA HIS A 279 12.13 1.12 6.76
C HIS A 279 13.34 1.17 5.82
N GLN A 280 13.18 1.82 4.66
CA GLN A 280 14.20 1.93 3.61
C GLN A 280 14.52 3.40 3.27
N GLU A 281 13.95 4.36 3.97
CA GLU A 281 14.10 5.80 3.70
C GLU A 281 15.55 6.30 3.78
N GLU A 282 16.40 5.65 4.58
CA GLU A 282 17.81 6.02 4.74
C GLU A 282 18.62 5.77 3.46
N PHE A 283 18.16 4.89 2.56
CA PHE A 283 18.90 4.52 1.35
C PHE A 283 18.06 4.50 0.06
N LEU A 284 16.72 4.69 0.13
CA LEU A 284 15.81 4.80 -1.02
C LEU A 284 14.91 6.05 -0.92
N GLY A 285 14.15 6.30 -1.99
CA GLY A 285 13.05 7.26 -2.01
C GLY A 285 13.43 8.70 -2.32
N SER A 286 14.72 9.05 -2.36
CA SER A 286 15.23 10.35 -2.81
C SER A 286 16.60 10.21 -3.47
N LEU A 287 16.99 11.23 -4.25
CA LEU A 287 18.31 11.31 -4.89
C LEU A 287 19.23 12.20 -4.07
N GLU A 288 19.86 11.61 -3.06
CA GLU A 288 20.77 12.27 -2.12
C GLU A 288 22.09 11.49 -2.02
N PRO A 289 23.24 12.17 -1.78
CA PRO A 289 24.50 11.47 -1.55
C PRO A 289 24.38 10.43 -0.43
N GLY A 290 24.82 9.20 -0.70
CA GLY A 290 24.74 8.07 0.23
C GLY A 290 23.58 7.10 -0.03
N LYS A 291 22.54 7.53 -0.77
CA LYS A 291 21.43 6.66 -1.16
C LYS A 291 21.72 5.86 -2.43
N LYS A 292 20.92 4.83 -2.68
CA LYS A 292 21.03 4.01 -3.91
C LYS A 292 20.58 4.85 -5.12
N ALA A 293 21.27 4.66 -6.24
CA ALA A 293 20.95 5.31 -7.50
C ALA A 293 19.76 4.62 -8.18
N ASP A 294 18.58 4.82 -7.60
CA ASP A 294 17.31 4.32 -8.09
C ASP A 294 16.49 5.50 -8.63
N PHE A 295 16.36 5.60 -9.95
CA PHE A 295 15.70 6.74 -10.59
C PHE A 295 15.12 6.35 -11.96
N ILE A 296 14.30 7.25 -12.50
CA ILE A 296 13.72 7.13 -13.83
C ILE A 296 14.01 8.38 -14.66
N LEU A 297 14.00 8.21 -15.98
CA LEU A 297 13.91 9.32 -16.93
C LEU A 297 12.52 9.28 -17.55
N ILE A 298 11.87 10.43 -17.60
CA ILE A 298 10.52 10.62 -18.14
C ILE A 298 10.54 11.69 -19.23
N ASP A 299 9.53 11.67 -20.10
CA ASP A 299 9.43 12.52 -21.28
C ASP A 299 9.07 14.00 -20.96
N HIS A 300 8.53 14.27 -19.77
CA HIS A 300 8.19 15.63 -19.33
C HIS A 300 8.19 15.81 -17.81
N ASP A 301 8.19 17.07 -17.36
CA ASP A 301 8.20 17.42 -15.94
C ASP A 301 6.80 17.34 -15.29
N ILE A 302 6.56 16.24 -14.56
CA ILE A 302 5.32 16.00 -13.80
C ILE A 302 5.08 16.99 -12.67
N MET A 303 6.00 17.92 -12.39
CA MET A 303 5.79 18.99 -11.41
C MET A 303 5.17 20.24 -12.05
N THR A 304 5.25 20.40 -13.37
CA THR A 304 4.82 21.63 -14.06
C THR A 304 3.80 21.44 -15.18
N VAL A 305 3.71 20.26 -15.81
CA VAL A 305 2.70 19.99 -16.86
C VAL A 305 1.27 20.20 -16.35
N PRO A 306 0.28 20.48 -17.21
CA PRO A 306 -1.14 20.47 -16.81
C PRO A 306 -1.51 19.19 -16.05
N ALA A 307 -2.29 19.32 -14.96
CA ALA A 307 -2.57 18.17 -14.09
C ALA A 307 -3.32 17.05 -14.81
N ASN A 308 -4.15 17.38 -15.79
CA ASN A 308 -4.91 16.45 -16.64
C ASN A 308 -4.06 15.68 -17.67
N GLU A 309 -2.77 16.01 -17.79
CA GLU A 309 -1.80 15.35 -18.70
C GLU A 309 -0.84 14.41 -17.95
N ILE A 310 -0.80 14.44 -16.61
CA ILE A 310 0.13 13.63 -15.80
C ILE A 310 0.01 12.13 -16.09
N TRP A 311 -1.20 11.62 -16.33
CA TRP A 311 -1.38 10.17 -16.59
C TRP A 311 -0.76 9.71 -17.92
N GLN A 312 -0.39 10.65 -18.80
CA GLN A 312 0.18 10.39 -20.12
C GLN A 312 1.72 10.32 -20.08
N THR A 313 2.36 10.53 -18.93
CA THR A 313 3.82 10.44 -18.80
C THR A 313 4.36 9.10 -19.24
N GLU A 314 5.40 9.14 -20.06
CA GLU A 314 6.11 7.98 -20.56
C GLU A 314 7.44 7.81 -19.84
N VAL A 315 7.75 6.58 -19.45
CA VAL A 315 9.05 6.22 -18.89
C VAL A 315 10.01 5.93 -20.02
N LEU A 316 11.08 6.72 -20.11
CA LEU A 316 12.14 6.55 -21.09
C LEU A 316 13.21 5.58 -20.61
N GLN A 317 13.53 5.61 -19.31
CA GLN A 317 14.51 4.72 -18.69
C GLN A 317 14.18 4.45 -17.22
N THR A 318 14.59 3.29 -16.73
CA THR A 318 14.54 2.91 -15.31
C THR A 318 15.91 2.43 -14.88
N TRP A 319 16.36 2.92 -13.73
CA TRP A 319 17.66 2.63 -13.16
C TRP A 319 17.48 2.11 -11.73
N VAL A 320 18.10 0.96 -11.44
CA VAL A 320 18.14 0.37 -10.10
C VAL A 320 19.58 0.09 -9.75
N ASN A 321 20.01 0.59 -8.59
CA ASN A 321 21.38 0.47 -8.10
C ASN A 321 22.42 0.98 -9.13
N GLY A 322 22.10 2.06 -9.85
CA GLY A 322 22.95 2.64 -10.88
C GLY A 322 23.06 1.81 -12.16
N ARG A 323 22.24 0.78 -12.34
CA ARG A 323 22.18 -0.05 -13.56
C ARG A 323 20.86 0.20 -14.28
N ARG A 324 20.93 0.38 -15.59
CA ARG A 324 19.74 0.51 -16.42
C ARG A 324 19.01 -0.84 -16.53
N THR A 325 17.74 -0.86 -16.14
CA THR A 325 16.86 -2.03 -16.18
C THR A 325 15.74 -1.87 -17.21
N HIS A 326 15.46 -0.64 -17.63
CA HIS A 326 14.65 -0.28 -18.81
C HIS A 326 15.28 0.92 -19.53
#